data_AF-A0A2E1ZX84-F1
#
_entry.id   AF-A0A2E1ZX84-F1
#
_cell.length_a   1.000
_cell.length_b   1.000
_cell.length_c   1.000
_cell.angle_alpha   90.00
_cell.angle_beta   90.00
_cell.angle_gamma   90.00
#
_symmetry.space_group_name_H-M   'P 1'
#
loop_
_entity.id
_entity.type
_entity.pdbx_description
1 polymer ?
#
loop_
_entity_poly.entity_id
_entity_poly.type
_entity_poly.pdbx_seq_one_letter_code
_entity_poly.pdbx_strand_id
1 'polypeptide(L)' 'MVYTLPPKLCPRCSGFMLAEDDTYGEFSTCVQCGFVHENEVADPADIKKEEELAFGKLRRRQPSHGKLRL' A
#
# COMPACT_ATOMS: atom_id res chain seq x y z
N MET A 1 -3.81 -6.31 -9.30
CA MET A 1 -4.34 -4.99 -8.84
C MET A 1 -5.86 -5.02 -8.83
N VAL A 2 -6.47 -4.51 -7.77
CA VAL A 2 -7.93 -4.47 -7.58
C VAL A 2 -8.36 -3.02 -7.52
N TYR A 3 -9.35 -2.67 -8.32
CA TYR A 3 -9.89 -1.32 -8.38
C TYR A 3 -11.17 -1.22 -7.55
N THR A 4 -11.24 -0.21 -6.68
CA THR A 4 -12.41 0.06 -5.82
C THR A 4 -12.99 1.43 -6.11
N LEU A 5 -14.31 1.51 -6.22
CA LEU A 5 -15.00 2.78 -6.43
C LEU A 5 -14.86 3.66 -5.17
N PRO A 6 -14.47 4.94 -5.32
CA PRO A 6 -14.36 5.85 -4.18
C PRO A 6 -15.75 6.09 -3.56
N PRO A 7 -15.88 6.07 -2.23
CA PRO A 7 -17.14 6.36 -1.58
C PRO A 7 -17.53 7.82 -1.76
N LYS A 8 -18.79 8.10 -2.10
CA LYS A 8 -19.30 9.47 -2.28
C LYS A 8 -19.24 10.31 -1.00
N LEU A 9 -19.26 9.65 0.16
CA LEU A 9 -19.21 10.26 1.49
C LEU A 9 -18.08 9.63 2.29
N CYS A 10 -17.38 10.45 3.07
CA CYS A 10 -16.27 10.01 3.89
C CYS A 10 -16.75 9.04 4.98
N PRO A 11 -16.14 7.86 5.13
CA PRO A 11 -16.51 6.89 6.16
C PRO A 11 -16.20 7.36 7.59
N ARG A 12 -15.39 8.41 7.77
CA ARG A 12 -15.05 8.96 9.10
C ARG A 12 -15.96 10.09 9.55
N CYS A 13 -16.24 11.07 8.68
CA CYS A 13 -16.97 12.28 9.07
C CYS A 13 -18.22 12.54 8.22
N SER A 14 -18.58 11.64 7.30
CA SER A 14 -19.64 11.84 6.30
C SER A 14 -19.46 13.06 5.40
N GLY A 15 -18.24 13.64 5.38
CA GLY A 15 -17.88 14.76 4.54
C GLY A 15 -17.77 14.40 3.07
N PHE A 16 -17.76 15.41 2.21
CA PHE A 16 -17.57 15.22 0.77
C PHE A 16 -16.18 14.68 0.47
N MET A 17 -16.11 13.73 -0.47
CA MET A 17 -14.87 13.15 -0.98
C MET A 17 -14.61 13.69 -2.39
N LEU A 18 -13.40 14.18 -2.63
CA LEU A 18 -12.92 14.63 -3.93
C LEU A 18 -12.13 13.50 -4.59
N ALA A 19 -12.42 13.14 -5.84
CA ALA A 19 -11.62 12.20 -6.60
C ALA A 19 -10.52 12.95 -7.37
N GLU A 20 -9.30 12.43 -7.31
CA GLU A 20 -8.10 12.97 -7.94
C GLU A 20 -7.36 11.83 -8.66
N ASP A 21 -6.60 12.21 -9.69
CA ASP A 21 -5.81 11.29 -10.51
C ASP A 21 -4.41 11.88 -10.67
N ASP A 22 -3.38 11.13 -10.27
CA ASP A 22 -1.99 11.52 -10.36
C ASP A 22 -1.14 10.48 -11.12
N THR A 23 0.18 10.68 -11.17
CA THR A 23 1.09 9.77 -11.88
C THR A 23 1.17 8.36 -11.28
N TYR A 24 0.68 8.16 -10.06
CA TYR A 24 0.69 6.90 -9.31
C TYR A 24 -0.68 6.23 -9.24
N GLY A 25 -1.75 6.94 -9.61
CA GLY A 25 -3.08 6.38 -9.83
C GLY A 25 -4.19 7.29 -9.30
N GLU A 26 -5.41 6.75 -9.32
CA GLU A 26 -6.57 7.46 -8.80
C GLU A 26 -6.73 7.27 -7.28
N PHE A 27 -7.01 8.36 -6.59
CA PHE A 27 -7.30 8.37 -5.16
C PHE A 27 -8.42 9.37 -4.86
N SER A 28 -8.94 9.32 -3.63
CA SER A 28 -9.96 10.25 -3.20
C SER A 28 -9.72 10.76 -1.78
N THR A 29 -9.93 12.06 -1.57
CA THR A 29 -9.62 12.75 -0.32
C THR A 29 -10.84 13.44 0.26
N CYS A 30 -11.02 13.34 1.58
CA CYS A 30 -12.08 14.04 2.27
C CYS A 30 -11.67 15.48 2.59
N VAL A 31 -12.45 16.44 2.09
CA VAL A 31 -12.19 17.88 2.27
C VAL A 31 -12.29 18.33 3.74
N GLN A 32 -13.07 17.62 4.57
CA GLN A 32 -13.27 17.99 5.98
C GLN A 32 -12.22 17.41 6.94
N CYS A 33 -11.86 16.13 6.79
CA CYS A 33 -11.03 15.42 7.77
C CYS A 33 -9.70 14.89 7.20
N GLY A 34 -9.45 15.05 5.90
CA GLY A 34 -8.23 14.58 5.25
C GLY A 34 -8.11 13.06 5.12
N PHE A 35 -9.20 12.30 5.32
CA PHE A 35 -9.22 10.87 5.03
C PHE A 35 -8.91 10.62 3.56
N VAL A 36 -8.03 9.66 3.27
CA VAL A 36 -7.64 9.27 1.91
C VAL A 36 -8.12 7.85 1.65
N HIS A 37 -8.70 7.62 0.48
CA HIS A 37 -9.08 6.32 -0.04
C HIS A 37 -8.38 6.11 -1.38
N GLU A 38 -7.49 5.11 -1.45
CA GLU A 38 -6.81 4.71 -2.67
C GLU A 38 -7.74 3.83 -3.51
N ASN A 39 -7.95 4.18 -4.78
CA ASN A 39 -8.84 3.40 -5.65
C ASN A 39 -8.14 2.14 -6.15
N GLU A 40 -6.82 2.21 -6.34
CA GLU A 40 -5.99 1.08 -6.76
C GLU A 40 -5.31 0.43 -5.56
N VAL A 41 -5.74 -0.78 -5.22
CA VAL A 41 -5.13 -1.57 -4.15
C VAL A 41 -4.44 -2.80 -4.77
N ALA A 42 -3.25 -3.14 -4.27
CA ALA A 42 -2.57 -4.37 -4.68
C ALA A 42 -3.46 -5.59 -4.40
N ASP A 43 -3.52 -6.52 -5.36
CA ASP A 43 -4.29 -7.75 -5.15
C ASP A 43 -3.56 -8.60 -4.10
N PRO A 44 -4.24 -9.03 -3.01
CA PRO A 44 -3.62 -9.91 -2.03
C PRO A 44 -3.06 -11.20 -2.63
N ALA A 45 -3.57 -11.68 -3.76
CA ALA A 45 -3.00 -12.82 -4.48
C ALA A 45 -1.66 -12.48 -5.16
N ASP A 46 -1.53 -11.28 -5.72
CA ASP A 46 -0.29 -10.79 -6.35
C ASP A 46 0.81 -10.65 -5.27
N ILE A 47 0.47 -10.08 -4.11
CA ILE A 47 1.39 -9.93 -2.97
C ILE A 47 1.90 -11.28 -2.51
N LYS A 48 1.01 -12.26 -2.28
CA LYS A 48 1.41 -13.60 -1.83
C LYS A 48 2.34 -14.29 -2.83
N LYS A 49 2.07 -14.13 -4.12
CA LYS A 49 2.92 -14.70 -5.17
C LYS A 49 4.30 -14.05 -5.19
N GLU A 50 4.40 -12.74 -4.98
CA GLU A 50 5.69 -12.06 -4.82
C GLU A 50 6.43 -12.53 -3.56
N GLU A 51 5.73 -12.68 -2.43
CA GLU A 51 6.29 -13.18 -1.19
C GLU A 51 6.83 -14.61 -1.36
N GLU A 52 6.09 -15.52 -2.00
CA GLU A 52 6.53 -16.87 -2.33
C GLU A 52 7.77 -16.86 -3.23
N LEU A 53 7.82 -15.98 -4.23
CA LEU A 53 8.96 -15.84 -5.13
C LEU A 53 10.20 -15.21 -4.44
N ALA A 54 9.96 -14.42 -3.39
CA ALA A 54 10.99 -13.84 -2.53
C ALA A 54 11.46 -14.80 -1.43
N PHE A 55 10.63 -15.77 -1.04
CA PHE A 55 10.92 -16.80 -0.03
C PHE A 55 11.99 -17.77 -0.55
N GLY A 56 13.25 -17.37 -0.36
CA GLY A 56 14.43 -18.08 -0.87
C GLY A 56 15.52 -17.14 -1.40
N LYS A 57 15.18 -15.88 -1.68
CA LYS A 57 16.12 -14.81 -2.08
C LYS A 57 16.59 -13.94 -0.91
N LEU A 58 16.14 -14.25 0.32
CA LEU A 58 16.67 -13.65 1.56
C LEU A 58 18.17 -13.96 1.65
N ARG A 59 18.98 -13.08 1.06
CA ARG A 59 20.43 -13.07 1.26
C ARG A 59 20.65 -13.01 2.76
N ARG A 60 21.39 -14.00 3.30
CA ARG A 60 21.84 -13.98 4.69
C ARG A 60 22.36 -12.57 4.97
N ARG A 61 21.66 -11.82 5.84
CA ARG A 61 22.17 -10.53 6.28
C ARG A 61 23.49 -10.83 6.97
N GLN A 62 24.59 -10.40 6.36
CA GLN A 62 25.90 -10.56 6.96
C GLN A 62 25.84 -9.83 8.31
N PRO A 63 26.15 -10.50 9.44
CA PRO A 63 26.12 -9.85 10.74
C PRO A 63 27.05 -8.64 10.67
N SER A 64 26.49 -7.44 10.85
CA SER A 64 27.23 -6.19 10.75
C SER A 64 28.04 -5.93 12.02
N HIS A 65 28.80 -6.91 12.53
CA HIS A 65 29.79 -6.68 13.58
C HIS A 65 30.81 -7.82 13.59
N GLY A 66 32.04 -7.49 13.19
CA GLY A 66 33.20 -8.38 13.17
C GLY A 66 33.62 -8.85 14.56
N LYS A 67 32.95 -9.88 15.08
CA LYS A 67 33.44 -10.71 16.18
C LYS A 67 33.34 -12.18 15.81
N LEU A 68 34.07 -12.58 14.77
CA LEU A 68 34.53 -13.96 14.65
C LEU A 68 35.91 -13.99 15.30
N ARG A 69 35.97 -14.33 16.59
CA ARG A 69 37.21 -14.74 17.25
C ARG A 69 37.31 -16.24 17.05
N LEU A 70 38.10 -16.64 16.05
CA LEU A 70 38.66 -18.00 15.94
C LEU A 70 39.68 -18.21 17.06
#